data_AF-A0A9X3XG56-F1
#
_entry.id   AF-A0A9X3XG56-F1
#
_cell.length_a   1.000
_cell.length_b   1.000
_cell.length_c   1.000
_cell.angle_alpha   90.00
_cell.angle_beta   90.00
_cell.angle_gamma   90.00
#
_symmetry.space_group_name_H-M   'P 1'
#
loop_
_entity.id
_entity.type
_entity.pdbx_description
1 polymer ?
#
loop_
_entity_poly.entity_id
_entity_poly.type
_entity_poly.pdbx_seq_one_letter_code
_entity_poly.pdbx_strand_id
1 'polypeptide(L)' 'MYKLIIDEDEEIIRKGLVHTIDWLSMGFTVIEEAEDGEEGLAVISKLSLI' A
#
# COMPACT_ATOMS: atom_id res chain seq x y z
N MET A 1 6.16 10.51 -9.75
CA MET A 1 5.40 10.03 -8.57
C MET A 1 5.28 8.52 -8.70
N TYR A 2 5.67 7.77 -7.68
CA TYR A 2 5.59 6.32 -7.64
C TYR A 2 4.30 5.87 -6.96
N LYS A 3 3.73 4.76 -7.41
CA LYS A 3 2.60 4.10 -6.74
C LYS A 3 3.15 3.21 -5.64
N LEU A 4 2.54 3.26 -4.44
CA LEU A 4 2.93 2.48 -3.27
C LEU A 4 1.72 1.66 -2.79
N ILE A 5 1.96 0.38 -2.49
CA ILE A 5 1.03 -0.48 -1.77
C ILE A 5 1.66 -0.77 -0.41
N ILE A 6 0.86 -0.77 0.64
CA ILE A 6 1.30 -1.14 1.99
C ILE A 6 0.66 -2.48 2.34
N ASP A 7 1.49 -3.51 2.43
CA ASP A 7 1.13 -4.89 2.81
C ASP A 7 1.68 -5.15 4.22
N GLU A 8 0.79 -5.31 5.19
CA GLU A 8 1.12 -5.39 6.60
C GLU A 8 -0.04 -6.07 7.37
N ASP A 9 0.23 -7.03 8.25
CA ASP A 9 -0.77 -7.91 8.89
C ASP A 9 -1.45 -7.36 10.15
N GLU A 10 -0.83 -6.41 10.85
CA GLU A 10 -1.39 -5.72 12.02
C GLU A 10 -2.09 -4.41 11.64
N GLU A 11 -3.43 -4.37 11.73
CA GLU A 11 -4.24 -3.20 11.35
C GLU A 11 -3.72 -1.87 11.93
N ILE A 12 -3.31 -1.85 13.20
CA ILE A 12 -2.81 -0.64 13.85
C ILE A 12 -1.50 -0.14 13.22
N ILE A 13 -0.62 -1.04 12.79
CA ILE A 13 0.64 -0.72 12.15
C ILE A 13 0.36 -0.27 10.70
N ARG A 14 -0.42 -1.04 9.94
CA ARG A 14 -0.84 -0.69 8.58
C ARG A 14 -1.45 0.71 8.49
N LYS A 15 -2.42 1.02 9.35
CA LYS A 15 -3.04 2.36 9.43
C LYS A 15 -2.06 3.42 9.90
N GLY A 16 -1.17 3.08 10.83
CA GLY A 16 -0.06 3.96 11.23
C GLY A 16 0.80 4.37 10.03
N LEU A 17 1.26 3.41 9.23
CA LEU A 17 2.08 3.67 8.04
C LEU A 17 1.36 4.56 7.01
N VAL A 18 0.08 4.30 6.76
CA VAL A 18 -0.73 5.05 5.78
C VAL A 18 -0.94 6.50 6.21
N HIS A 19 -1.23 6.74 7.49
CA HIS A 19 -1.72 8.04 7.95
C HIS A 19 -0.66 8.94 8.60
N THR A 20 0.49 8.40 9.01
CA THR A 20 1.50 9.17 9.77
C THR A 20 2.72 9.58 8.95
N ILE A 21 2.92 8.96 7.78
CA ILE A 21 4.06 9.26 6.90
C ILE A 21 3.60 10.14 5.73
N ASP A 22 4.35 11.22 5.47
CA ASP A 22 4.09 12.10 4.32
C ASP A 22 4.67 11.49 3.03
N TRP A 23 4.00 10.45 2.54
CA TRP A 23 4.36 9.75 1.30
C TRP A 23 4.40 10.67 0.08
N LEU A 24 3.52 11.68 0.03
CA LEU A 24 3.42 12.62 -1.08
C LEU A 24 4.68 13.47 -1.19
N SER A 25 5.19 14.00 -0.08
CA SER A 25 6.47 14.73 -0.07
C SER A 25 7.66 13.87 -0.50
N MET A 26 7.58 12.56 -0.26
CA MET A 26 8.59 11.57 -0.67
C MET A 26 8.44 11.12 -2.12
N GLY A 27 7.44 11.64 -2.84
CA GLY A 27 7.19 11.30 -4.25
C GLY A 27 6.43 10.00 -4.46
N PHE A 28 5.77 9.48 -3.43
CA PHE A 28 4.91 8.30 -3.46
C PHE A 28 3.43 8.67 -3.31
N THR A 29 2.56 7.80 -3.80
CA THR A 29 1.13 7.83 -3.52
C THR A 29 0.72 6.44 -3.08
N VAL A 30 0.23 6.31 -1.85
CA VAL A 30 -0.40 5.07 -1.37
C VAL A 30 -1.67 4.88 -2.19
N ILE A 31 -1.74 3.78 -2.94
CA ILE A 31 -2.87 3.48 -3.82
C ILE A 31 -3.78 2.39 -3.27
N GLU A 32 -3.25 1.48 -2.46
CA GLU A 32 -3.97 0.38 -1.82
C GLU A 32 -3.26 -0.07 -0.54
N GLU A 33 -4.02 -0.72 0.33
CA GLU A 33 -3.56 -1.42 1.53
C GLU A 33 -3.89 -2.91 1.38
N ALA A 34 -3.08 -3.80 1.95
CA ALA A 34 -3.34 -5.24 2.01
C ALA A 34 -3.06 -5.75 3.43
N GLU A 35 -3.89 -6.66 3.93
CA GLU A 35 -3.72 -7.26 5.26
C GLU A 35 -2.97 -8.59 5.25
N ASP A 36 -2.75 -9.17 4.08
CA ASP A 36 -1.95 -10.37 3.90
C ASP A 36 -1.43 -10.49 2.46
N GLY A 37 -0.67 -11.56 2.23
CA GLY A 37 -0.07 -11.83 0.93
C GLY A 37 -1.08 -12.21 -0.17
N GLU A 38 -2.27 -12.76 0.16
CA GLU A 38 -3.30 -13.04 -0.83
C GLU A 38 -3.93 -11.75 -1.34
N GLU A 39 -4.27 -10.82 -0.44
CA GLU A 39 -4.74 -9.48 -0.77
C GLU A 39 -3.67 -8.70 -1.54
N GLY A 40 -2.42 -8.71 -1.07
CA GLY A 40 -1.31 -8.03 -1.72
C GLY A 40 -1.08 -8.55 -3.15
N LEU A 41 -1.12 -9.87 -3.34
CA LEU A 41 -1.03 -10.48 -4.66
C LEU A 41 -2.22 -10.11 -5.56
N ALA A 42 -3.43 -10.06 -5.02
CA ALA A 42 -4.62 -9.65 -5.75
C ALA A 42 -4.52 -8.18 -6.20
N VAL A 43 -4.00 -7.28 -5.35
CA VAL A 43 -3.75 -5.88 -5.70
C VAL A 43 -2.72 -5.77 -6.83
N ILE A 44 -1.57 -6.44 -6.69
CA ILE A 44 -0.51 -6.42 -7.72
C ILE A 44 -1.03 -6.95 -9.06
N SER A 45 -1.83 -8.03 -9.03
CA SER A 45 -2.40 -8.65 -10.23
C SER A 45 -3.41 -7.74 -10.94
N LYS A 46 -4.16 -6.90 -10.22
CA LYS A 46 -5.05 -5.89 -10.82
C LYS A 46 -4.26 -4.78 -11.52
N LEU A 47 -3.07 -4.45 -11.02
CA LEU A 47 -2.22 -3.38 -11.54
C LEU A 47 -1.38 -3.78 -12.76
N SER A 48 -1.03 -5.07 -12.89
CA SER A 48 -0.21 -5.60 -13.99
C SER A 48 -0.97 -5.88 -15.30
N LEU A 49 -2.27 -5.59 -15.34
CA LEU A 49 -3.11 -5.70 -16.54
C LEU A 49 -3.08 -4.44 -17.45
N ILE A 50 -1.99 -3.67 -17.42
CA ILE A 50 -1.80 -2.46 -18.25
C ILE A 50 -0.47 -2.52 -19.01
#